data_AF-A0A0F8XPQ1-F1
#
_entry.id   AF-A0A0F8XPQ1-F1
#
_cell.length_a   1.000
_cell.length_b   1.000
_cell.length_c   1.000
_cell.angle_alpha   90.00
_cell.angle_beta   90.00
_cell.angle_gamma   90.00
#
_symmetry.space_group_name_H-M   'P 1'
#
loop_
_entity.id
_entity.type
_entity.pdbx_description
1 polymer ?
#
loop_
_entity_poly.entity_id
_entity_poly.type
_entity_poly.pdbx_seq_one_letter_code
_entity_poly.pdbx_strand_id
1 'polypeptide(L)'
;MLGKMNLSKRLITLFMAVGLAPLAVVGFLSYNRSSVALQDQAMNQLTALREVKKGQIESYFGERMGDLNVLAQNPLVTESITKYEEAYEAGGLQGAQYRLVENEYGPGLAYYMAQYGYYDIFLISEKGDIIYTGAKERDLGTNLVSGIYSSSNLASAFRAGLQAPVLEDFKMYAASNEPAAFVAAPVRDKDGKLLG
;
A
#
# COMPACT_ATOMS: atom_id res chain seq x y z
N MET A 1 50.16 52.32 13.67
CA MET A 1 51.16 51.33 14.17
C MET A 1 52.23 50.95 13.16
N LEU A 2 52.00 51.00 11.84
CA LEU A 2 52.99 50.64 10.81
C LEU A 2 54.18 51.62 10.64
N GLY A 3 54.05 52.87 11.10
CA GLY A 3 55.06 53.92 10.90
C GLY A 3 56.29 53.85 11.82
N LYS A 4 56.26 53.03 12.89
CA LYS A 4 57.37 52.86 13.86
C LYS A 4 58.15 51.54 13.66
N MET A 5 57.86 50.77 12.62
CA MET A 5 58.47 49.46 12.36
C MET A 5 59.67 49.58 11.40
N ASN A 6 60.74 48.80 11.63
CA ASN A 6 61.84 48.65 10.67
C ASN A 6 61.30 48.20 9.31
N LEU A 7 61.88 48.73 8.23
CA LEU A 7 61.41 48.57 6.84
C LEU A 7 61.14 47.10 6.47
N SER A 8 62.02 46.18 6.85
CA SER A 8 61.87 44.74 6.59
C SER A 8 60.62 44.14 7.22
N LYS A 9 60.30 44.48 8.48
CA LYS A 9 59.10 43.97 9.16
C LYS A 9 57.83 44.52 8.52
N ARG A 10 57.84 45.80 8.13
CA ARG A 10 56.70 46.45 7.45
C ARG A 10 56.40 45.81 6.10
N LEU A 11 57.43 45.49 5.31
CA LEU A 11 57.29 44.80 4.02
C LEU A 11 56.74 43.39 4.20
N ILE A 12 57.26 42.60 5.16
CA ILE A 12 56.78 41.24 5.43
C ILE A 12 55.30 41.23 5.84
N THR A 13 54.87 42.14 6.72
CA THR A 13 53.45 42.21 7.14
C THR A 13 52.54 42.59 5.97
N LEU A 14 52.98 43.49 5.09
CA LEU A 14 52.23 43.85 3.87
C LEU A 14 52.12 42.66 2.90
N PHE A 15 53.21 41.95 2.64
CA PHE A 15 53.17 40.76 1.79
C PHE A 15 52.31 39.64 2.37
N MET A 16 52.37 39.40 3.68
CA MET A 16 51.48 38.44 4.35
C MET A 16 50.01 38.85 4.25
N ALA A 17 49.70 40.12 4.48
CA ALA A 17 48.32 40.61 4.39
C ALA A 17 47.77 40.44 2.96
N VAL A 18 48.57 40.78 1.95
CA VAL A 18 48.18 40.64 0.53
C VAL A 18 48.04 39.18 0.10
N GLY A 19 48.86 38.27 0.63
CA GLY A 19 48.76 36.84 0.32
C GLY A 19 47.62 36.13 1.07
N LEU A 20 47.45 36.41 2.36
CA LEU A 20 46.53 35.67 3.24
C LEU A 20 45.10 36.21 3.20
N ALA A 21 44.89 37.52 3.06
CA ALA A 21 43.53 38.07 3.07
C ALA A 21 42.67 37.57 1.90
N PRO A 22 43.13 37.55 0.63
CA PRO A 22 42.36 36.98 -0.47
C PRO A 22 42.10 35.49 -0.28
N LEU A 23 43.08 34.75 0.25
CA LEU A 23 42.94 33.33 0.53
C LEU A 23 41.85 33.05 1.58
N ALA A 24 41.80 33.83 2.65
CA ALA A 24 40.78 33.72 3.69
C ALA A 24 39.37 34.05 3.14
N VAL A 25 39.25 35.10 2.33
CA VAL A 25 37.98 35.48 1.69
C VAL A 25 37.51 34.39 0.73
N VAL A 26 38.39 33.89 -0.14
CA VAL A 26 38.07 32.77 -1.05
C VAL A 26 37.70 31.52 -0.25
N GLY A 27 38.45 31.18 0.80
CA GLY A 27 38.16 30.05 1.67
C GLY A 27 36.79 30.15 2.33
N PHE A 28 36.43 31.31 2.89
CA PHE A 28 35.13 31.53 3.52
C PHE A 28 33.98 31.48 2.51
N LEU A 29 34.11 32.14 1.36
CA LEU A 29 33.11 32.10 0.29
C LEU A 29 32.95 30.67 -0.27
N SER A 30 34.07 29.97 -0.47
CA SER A 30 34.10 28.59 -0.93
C SER A 30 33.40 27.67 0.07
N TYR A 31 33.75 27.76 1.35
CA TYR A 31 33.13 26.97 2.42
C TYR A 31 31.61 27.14 2.47
N ASN A 32 31.13 28.39 2.46
CA ASN A 32 29.69 28.66 2.51
C ASN A 32 28.97 28.13 1.25
N ARG A 33 29.54 28.33 0.06
CA ARG A 33 28.96 27.84 -1.21
C ARG A 33 28.95 26.33 -1.28
N SER A 34 30.04 25.67 -0.88
CA SER A 34 30.15 24.22 -0.85
C SER A 34 29.17 23.61 0.14
N SER A 35 29.01 24.22 1.33
CA SER A 35 28.05 23.74 2.32
C SER A 35 26.62 23.80 1.79
N VAL A 36 26.22 24.91 1.17
CA VAL A 36 24.88 25.06 0.58
C VAL A 36 24.69 24.07 -0.57
N ALA A 37 25.66 23.95 -1.48
CA ALA A 37 25.58 23.03 -2.60
C ALA A 37 25.45 21.55 -2.16
N LEU A 38 26.17 21.14 -1.11
CA LEU A 38 26.04 19.79 -0.54
C LEU A 38 24.67 19.55 0.09
N GLN A 39 24.11 20.56 0.77
CA GLN A 39 22.76 20.48 1.33
C GLN A 39 21.71 20.37 0.22
N ASP A 40 21.81 21.20 -0.82
CA ASP A 40 20.92 21.16 -1.98
C ASP A 40 21.01 19.81 -2.70
N GLN A 41 22.22 19.27 -2.86
CA GLN A 41 22.42 17.94 -3.41
C GLN A 41 21.75 16.84 -2.58
N ALA A 42 21.88 16.89 -1.24
CA ALA A 42 21.22 15.94 -0.35
C ALA A 42 19.69 16.05 -0.42
N MET A 43 19.15 17.27 -0.50
CA MET A 43 17.70 17.49 -0.66
C MET A 43 17.19 16.99 -2.01
N ASN A 44 17.93 17.23 -3.08
CA ASN A 44 17.60 16.73 -4.42
C ASN A 44 17.60 15.20 -4.45
N GLN A 45 18.56 14.55 -3.79
CA GLN A 45 18.59 13.08 -3.67
C GLN A 45 17.38 12.54 -2.90
N LEU A 46 17.03 13.14 -1.76
CA LEU A 46 15.84 12.75 -0.99
C LEU A 46 14.56 12.95 -1.80
N THR A 47 14.48 14.04 -2.55
CA THR A 47 13.33 14.33 -3.43
C THR A 47 13.23 13.29 -4.55
N ALA A 48 14.32 12.98 -5.23
CA ALA A 48 14.35 11.95 -6.26
C ALA A 48 13.95 10.57 -5.70
N LEU A 49 14.48 10.21 -4.53
CA LEU A 49 14.11 8.95 -3.86
C LEU A 49 12.63 8.91 -3.48
N ARG A 50 12.09 10.03 -2.96
CA ARG A 50 10.68 10.16 -2.62
C ARG A 50 9.79 9.95 -3.87
N GLU A 51 10.12 10.57 -4.99
CA GLU A 51 9.35 10.39 -6.24
C GLU A 51 9.44 8.95 -6.75
N VAL A 52 10.61 8.31 -6.70
CA VAL A 52 10.76 6.89 -7.05
C VAL A 52 9.90 6.01 -6.15
N LYS A 53 9.92 6.24 -4.83
CA LYS A 53 9.14 5.46 -3.87
C LYS A 53 7.63 5.68 -4.02
N LYS A 54 7.21 6.90 -4.29
CA LYS A 54 5.82 7.22 -4.62
C LYS A 54 5.38 6.41 -5.84
N GLY A 55 6.15 6.44 -6.93
CA GLY A 55 5.85 5.66 -8.12
C GLY A 55 5.76 4.16 -7.84
N GLN A 56 6.67 3.61 -7.03
CA GLN A 56 6.60 2.20 -6.62
C GLN A 56 5.31 1.84 -5.88
N ILE A 57 4.83 2.71 -4.98
CA ILE A 57 3.59 2.51 -4.23
C ILE A 57 2.37 2.59 -5.17
N GLU A 58 2.32 3.60 -6.03
CA GLU A 58 1.24 3.77 -7.01
C GLU A 58 1.17 2.57 -7.98
N SER A 59 2.32 2.11 -8.48
CA SER A 59 2.40 0.91 -9.32
C SER A 59 1.94 -0.35 -8.58
N TYR A 60 2.40 -0.56 -7.34
CA TYR A 60 2.00 -1.72 -6.54
C TYR A 60 0.47 -1.80 -6.40
N PHE A 61 -0.18 -0.70 -6.00
CA PHE A 61 -1.64 -0.71 -5.86
C PHE A 61 -2.37 -0.81 -7.19
N GLY A 62 -1.83 -0.21 -8.27
CA GLY A 62 -2.34 -0.40 -9.63
C GLY A 62 -2.33 -1.86 -10.06
N GLU A 63 -1.24 -2.58 -9.78
CA GLU A 63 -1.11 -4.02 -10.05
C GLU A 63 -2.11 -4.84 -9.22
N ARG A 64 -2.27 -4.56 -7.92
CA ARG A 64 -3.25 -5.24 -7.06
C ARG A 64 -4.69 -5.08 -7.56
N MET A 65 -5.08 -3.87 -7.97
CA MET A 65 -6.42 -3.64 -8.56
C MET A 65 -6.59 -4.38 -9.89
N GLY A 66 -5.55 -4.38 -10.73
CA GLY A 66 -5.54 -5.13 -12.00
C GLY A 66 -5.69 -6.63 -11.78
N ASP A 67 -4.90 -7.19 -10.87
CA ASP A 67 -4.94 -8.61 -10.49
C ASP A 67 -6.32 -9.00 -9.96
N LEU A 68 -6.89 -8.20 -9.06
CA LEU A 68 -8.21 -8.47 -8.50
C LEU A 68 -9.30 -8.40 -9.58
N ASN A 69 -9.21 -7.47 -10.52
CA ASN A 69 -10.16 -7.39 -11.63
C ASN A 69 -10.10 -8.62 -12.55
N VAL A 70 -8.92 -9.22 -12.72
CA VAL A 70 -8.76 -10.50 -13.43
C VAL A 70 -9.34 -11.66 -12.61
N LEU A 71 -9.08 -11.69 -11.30
CA LEU A 71 -9.61 -12.71 -10.40
C LEU A 71 -11.15 -12.67 -10.32
N ALA A 72 -11.76 -11.49 -10.25
CA ALA A 72 -13.21 -11.32 -10.19
C ALA A 72 -13.93 -11.84 -11.45
N GLN A 73 -13.23 -11.94 -12.56
CA GLN A 73 -13.75 -12.51 -13.83
C GLN A 73 -13.34 -13.97 -14.04
N ASN A 74 -12.55 -14.55 -13.12
CA ASN A 74 -12.07 -15.90 -13.24
C ASN A 74 -13.22 -16.90 -13.03
N PRO A 75 -13.40 -17.92 -13.90
CA PRO A 75 -14.45 -18.92 -13.74
C PRO A 75 -14.44 -19.63 -12.37
N LEU A 76 -13.26 -19.87 -11.80
CA LEU A 76 -13.17 -20.46 -10.46
C LEU A 76 -13.81 -19.55 -9.40
N VAL A 77 -13.60 -18.23 -9.50
CA VAL A 77 -14.12 -17.25 -8.54
C VAL A 77 -15.63 -17.07 -8.72
N THR A 78 -16.10 -16.92 -9.96
CA THR A 78 -17.53 -16.74 -10.25
C THR A 78 -18.35 -18.00 -9.89
N GLU A 79 -17.81 -19.19 -10.11
CA GLU A 79 -18.45 -20.44 -9.68
C GLU A 79 -18.39 -20.62 -8.16
N SER A 80 -17.21 -20.41 -7.55
CA SER A 80 -17.06 -20.60 -6.11
C SER A 80 -17.95 -19.66 -5.29
N ILE A 81 -18.03 -18.36 -5.63
CA ILE A 81 -18.90 -17.42 -4.90
C ILE A 81 -20.36 -17.88 -4.94
N THR A 82 -20.83 -18.34 -6.09
CA THR A 82 -22.20 -18.86 -6.26
C THR A 82 -22.41 -20.12 -5.42
N LYS A 83 -21.45 -21.05 -5.43
CA LYS A 83 -21.54 -22.31 -4.69
C LYS A 83 -21.45 -22.11 -3.18
N TYR A 84 -20.58 -21.22 -2.71
CA TYR A 84 -20.49 -20.86 -1.29
C TYR A 84 -21.78 -20.19 -0.82
N GLU A 85 -22.35 -19.27 -1.59
CA GLU A 85 -23.62 -18.61 -1.26
C GLU A 85 -24.76 -19.65 -1.13
N GLU A 86 -24.93 -20.51 -2.14
CA GLU A 86 -25.94 -21.59 -2.13
C GLU A 86 -25.77 -22.51 -0.92
N ALA A 87 -24.54 -22.90 -0.61
CA ALA A 87 -24.25 -23.81 0.49
C ALA A 87 -24.41 -23.14 1.87
N TYR A 88 -24.05 -21.86 1.98
CA TYR A 88 -24.22 -21.06 3.19
C TYR A 88 -25.70 -20.83 3.51
N GLU A 89 -26.53 -20.50 2.52
CA GLU A 89 -27.98 -20.35 2.68
C GLU A 89 -28.66 -21.69 3.05
N ALA A 90 -28.17 -22.82 2.52
CA ALA A 90 -28.76 -24.13 2.79
C ALA A 90 -28.52 -24.66 4.22
N GLY A 91 -27.43 -24.28 4.88
CA GLY A 91 -27.09 -24.85 6.19
C GLY A 91 -26.00 -24.13 6.99
N GLY A 92 -25.62 -22.92 6.59
CA GLY A 92 -24.55 -22.13 7.18
C GLY A 92 -23.16 -22.77 7.05
N LEU A 93 -22.18 -22.19 7.74
CA LEU A 93 -20.77 -22.66 7.74
C LEU A 93 -20.60 -24.12 8.19
N GLN A 94 -21.53 -24.64 9.01
CA GLN A 94 -21.48 -26.01 9.53
C GLN A 94 -22.27 -27.01 8.67
N GLY A 95 -22.92 -26.54 7.60
CA GLY A 95 -23.69 -27.36 6.68
C GLY A 95 -22.82 -28.39 5.95
N ALA A 96 -23.39 -29.55 5.64
CA ALA A 96 -22.69 -30.57 4.87
C ALA A 96 -22.32 -30.06 3.46
N GLN A 97 -23.18 -29.24 2.84
CA GLN A 97 -22.91 -28.63 1.54
C GLN A 97 -21.75 -27.64 1.60
N TYR A 98 -21.67 -26.82 2.66
CA TYR A 98 -20.57 -25.87 2.81
C TYR A 98 -19.21 -26.57 2.85
N ARG A 99 -19.11 -27.69 3.58
CA ARG A 99 -17.88 -28.50 3.59
C ARG A 99 -17.53 -29.12 2.24
N LEU A 100 -18.52 -29.50 1.43
CA LEU A 100 -18.26 -30.02 0.08
C LEU A 100 -17.68 -28.93 -0.82
N VAL A 101 -18.29 -27.74 -0.80
CA VAL A 101 -17.82 -26.57 -1.55
C VAL A 101 -16.43 -26.14 -1.09
N GLU A 102 -16.17 -26.13 0.22
CA GLU A 102 -14.84 -25.84 0.77
C GLU A 102 -13.78 -26.82 0.28
N ASN A 103 -14.08 -28.12 0.25
CA ASN A 103 -13.16 -29.13 -0.24
C ASN A 103 -12.90 -29.02 -1.76
N GLU A 104 -13.91 -28.58 -2.52
CA GLU A 104 -13.83 -28.45 -3.98
C GLU A 104 -13.09 -27.17 -4.41
N TYR A 105 -13.45 -26.01 -3.85
CA TYR A 105 -12.96 -24.71 -4.29
C TYR A 105 -11.90 -24.09 -3.38
N GLY A 106 -11.89 -24.44 -2.09
CA GLY A 106 -10.95 -23.90 -1.09
C GLY A 106 -9.48 -24.03 -1.51
N PRO A 107 -8.99 -25.18 -1.99
CA PRO A 107 -7.60 -25.33 -2.46
C PRO A 107 -7.23 -24.38 -3.60
N GLY A 108 -8.15 -24.13 -4.54
CA GLY A 108 -7.90 -23.23 -5.68
C GLY A 108 -7.86 -21.76 -5.26
N LEU A 109 -8.74 -21.35 -4.34
CA LEU A 109 -8.70 -20.00 -3.76
C LEU A 109 -7.44 -19.78 -2.92
N ALA A 110 -7.04 -20.77 -2.13
CA ALA A 110 -5.79 -20.74 -1.36
C ALA A 110 -4.55 -20.65 -2.27
N TYR A 111 -4.58 -21.32 -3.43
CA TYR A 111 -3.52 -21.20 -4.43
C TYR A 111 -3.39 -19.76 -4.94
N TYR A 112 -4.50 -19.10 -5.28
CA TYR A 112 -4.46 -17.69 -5.70
C TYR A 112 -3.99 -16.76 -4.58
N MET A 113 -4.47 -16.95 -3.35
CA MET A 113 -4.02 -16.19 -2.18
C MET A 113 -2.49 -16.24 -2.05
N ALA A 114 -1.91 -17.45 -2.11
CA ALA A 114 -0.46 -17.64 -2.03
C ALA A 114 0.29 -17.08 -3.24
N GLN A 115 -0.20 -17.32 -4.46
CA GLN A 115 0.48 -16.93 -5.70
C GLN A 115 0.53 -15.40 -5.88
N TYR A 116 -0.54 -14.70 -5.51
CA TYR A 116 -0.57 -13.24 -5.58
C TYR A 116 -0.02 -12.57 -4.32
N GLY A 117 0.27 -13.33 -3.26
CA GLY A 117 0.82 -12.81 -2.01
C GLY A 117 -0.19 -11.99 -1.20
N TYR A 118 -1.47 -12.34 -1.28
CA TYR A 118 -2.50 -11.73 -0.45
C TYR A 118 -2.47 -12.35 0.94
N TYR A 119 -2.68 -11.52 1.97
CA TYR A 119 -2.85 -12.01 3.34
C TYR A 119 -4.14 -12.82 3.49
N ASP A 120 -5.23 -12.31 2.89
CA ASP A 120 -6.53 -12.98 2.86
C ASP A 120 -7.26 -12.68 1.54
N ILE A 121 -8.15 -13.59 1.13
CA ILE A 121 -9.10 -13.41 0.04
C ILE A 121 -10.49 -13.66 0.60
N PHE A 122 -11.38 -12.69 0.38
CA PHE A 122 -12.77 -12.76 0.79
C PHE A 122 -13.67 -13.07 -0.41
N LEU A 123 -14.67 -13.93 -0.20
CA LEU A 123 -15.88 -13.94 -1.02
C LEU A 123 -17.01 -13.43 -0.14
N ILE A 124 -17.70 -12.40 -0.62
CA ILE A 124 -18.72 -11.67 0.13
C ILE A 124 -19.98 -11.68 -0.70
N SER A 125 -21.11 -12.07 -0.12
CA SER A 125 -22.39 -12.08 -0.82
C SER A 125 -22.86 -10.67 -1.16
N GLU A 126 -23.80 -10.54 -2.10
CA GLU A 126 -24.46 -9.25 -2.39
C GLU A 126 -25.11 -8.63 -1.14
N LYS A 127 -25.52 -9.46 -0.16
CA LYS A 127 -26.10 -9.03 1.12
C LYS A 127 -25.05 -8.57 2.14
N GLY A 128 -23.77 -8.76 1.84
CA GLY A 128 -22.63 -8.43 2.69
C GLY A 128 -22.18 -9.54 3.63
N ASP A 129 -22.66 -10.78 3.46
CA ASP A 129 -22.22 -11.91 4.26
C ASP A 129 -20.83 -12.36 3.82
N ILE A 130 -19.89 -12.49 4.75
CA ILE A 130 -18.56 -13.02 4.49
C ILE A 130 -18.69 -14.55 4.44
N ILE A 131 -18.94 -15.08 3.25
CA ILE A 131 -19.21 -16.50 3.02
C ILE A 131 -17.92 -17.33 2.87
N TYR A 132 -16.79 -16.69 2.56
CA TYR A 132 -15.46 -17.31 2.55
C TYR A 132 -14.37 -16.31 2.92
N THR A 133 -13.37 -16.78 3.65
CA THR A 133 -12.05 -16.17 3.85
C THR A 133 -11.00 -17.28 3.74
N GLY A 134 -9.83 -16.97 3.19
CA GLY A 134 -8.68 -17.87 3.15
C GLY A 134 -7.96 -17.96 4.50
N ALA A 135 -7.89 -16.85 5.25
CA ALA A 135 -7.28 -16.81 6.58
C ALA A 135 -8.16 -17.44 7.68
N LYS A 136 -9.48 -17.54 7.43
CA LYS A 136 -10.49 -18.13 8.34
C LYS A 136 -10.49 -17.45 9.72
N GLU A 137 -10.42 -16.12 9.72
CA GLU A 137 -10.45 -15.32 10.94
C GLU A 137 -11.88 -15.15 11.51
N ARG A 138 -12.02 -14.27 12.51
CA ARG A 138 -13.26 -14.01 13.25
C ARG A 138 -14.33 -13.25 12.45
N ASP A 139 -14.06 -12.97 11.18
CA ASP A 139 -14.95 -12.29 10.25
C ASP A 139 -15.77 -13.25 9.39
N LEU A 140 -15.32 -14.50 9.21
CA LEU A 140 -16.07 -15.53 8.52
C LEU A 140 -17.49 -15.70 9.10
N GLY A 141 -18.49 -15.62 8.24
CA GLY A 141 -19.90 -15.75 8.60
C GLY A 141 -20.51 -14.53 9.27
N THR A 142 -19.78 -13.40 9.34
CA THR A 142 -20.36 -12.11 9.76
C THR A 142 -20.86 -11.32 8.55
N ASN A 143 -21.56 -10.21 8.80
CA ASN A 143 -22.14 -9.37 7.76
C ASN A 143 -21.56 -7.94 7.78
N LEU A 144 -21.15 -7.42 6.63
CA LEU A 144 -20.53 -6.09 6.47
C LEU A 144 -21.52 -4.93 6.38
N VAL A 145 -22.82 -5.21 6.33
CA VAL A 145 -23.88 -4.19 6.33
C VAL A 145 -24.47 -4.04 7.72
N SER A 146 -24.74 -5.15 8.41
CA SER A 146 -25.48 -5.20 9.68
C SER A 146 -24.68 -5.77 10.85
N GLY A 147 -23.52 -6.37 10.62
CA GLY A 147 -22.70 -7.03 11.64
C GLY A 147 -21.67 -6.13 12.30
N ILE A 148 -20.83 -6.76 13.14
CA ILE A 148 -19.85 -6.10 14.00
C ILE A 148 -18.74 -5.36 13.25
N TYR A 149 -18.49 -5.73 11.98
CA TYR A 149 -17.47 -5.10 11.14
C TYR A 149 -18.07 -4.08 10.15
N SER A 150 -19.34 -3.70 10.28
CA SER A 150 -20.04 -2.82 9.32
C SER A 150 -19.44 -1.40 9.17
N SER A 151 -18.71 -0.93 10.18
CA SER A 151 -17.97 0.34 10.17
C SER A 151 -16.48 0.21 9.82
N SER A 152 -16.02 -0.99 9.45
CA SER A 152 -14.62 -1.25 9.08
C SER A 152 -14.28 -0.70 7.69
N ASN A 153 -12.98 -0.62 7.37
CA ASN A 153 -12.54 -0.34 6.01
C ASN A 153 -12.85 -1.50 5.05
N LEU A 154 -12.93 -2.76 5.51
CA LEU A 154 -13.45 -3.86 4.68
C LEU A 154 -14.90 -3.62 4.26
N ALA A 155 -15.76 -3.16 5.19
CA ALA A 155 -17.14 -2.80 4.86
C ALA A 155 -17.24 -1.60 3.90
N SER A 156 -16.32 -0.63 4.01
CA SER A 156 -16.19 0.47 3.04
C SER A 156 -15.83 -0.07 1.66
N ALA A 157 -14.82 -0.95 1.60
CA ALA A 157 -14.34 -1.56 0.37
C ALA A 157 -15.43 -2.39 -0.30
N PHE A 158 -16.18 -3.17 0.48
CA PHE A 158 -17.34 -3.92 -0.02
C PHE A 158 -18.35 -2.99 -0.69
N ARG A 159 -18.85 -1.96 0.02
CA ARG A 159 -19.89 -1.07 -0.51
C ARG A 159 -19.47 -0.34 -1.79
N ALA A 160 -18.22 0.12 -1.86
CA ALA A 160 -17.70 0.77 -3.06
C ALA A 160 -17.37 -0.25 -4.17
N GLY A 161 -16.87 -1.44 -3.78
CA GLY A 161 -16.46 -2.54 -4.64
C GLY A 161 -17.59 -3.16 -5.43
N LEU A 162 -18.83 -3.14 -4.93
CA LEU A 162 -20.02 -3.59 -5.68
C LEU A 162 -20.21 -2.84 -7.01
N GLN A 163 -19.68 -1.61 -7.13
CA GLN A 163 -19.82 -0.77 -8.32
C GLN A 163 -18.61 -0.89 -9.26
N ALA A 164 -17.40 -0.83 -8.71
CA ALA A 164 -16.15 -0.84 -9.48
C ALA A 164 -14.97 -1.28 -8.59
N PRO A 165 -13.85 -1.72 -9.17
CA PRO A 165 -12.62 -1.96 -8.42
C PRO A 165 -12.23 -0.73 -7.59
N VAL A 166 -12.03 -0.95 -6.29
CA VAL A 166 -11.72 0.10 -5.32
C VAL A 166 -10.59 -0.34 -4.41
N LEU A 167 -9.83 0.62 -3.93
CA LEU A 167 -8.87 0.47 -2.85
C LEU A 167 -9.33 1.29 -1.65
N GLU A 168 -9.34 0.66 -0.47
CA GLU A 168 -9.52 1.31 0.82
C GLU A 168 -8.23 1.20 1.62
N ASP A 169 -7.74 2.36 2.07
CA ASP A 169 -6.44 2.49 2.72
C ASP A 169 -6.38 1.81 4.09
N PHE A 170 -5.17 1.73 4.63
CA PHE A 170 -4.86 1.07 5.89
C PHE A 170 -5.66 1.64 7.05
N LYS A 171 -6.39 0.77 7.74
CA LYS A 171 -6.96 1.02 9.07
C LYS A 171 -6.80 -0.22 9.93
N MET A 172 -6.85 -0.04 11.25
CA MET A 172 -6.88 -1.16 12.17
C MET A 172 -8.09 -2.04 11.87
N TYR A 173 -7.85 -3.30 11.54
CA TYR A 173 -8.90 -4.27 11.26
C TYR A 173 -9.08 -5.20 12.45
N ALA A 174 -10.29 -5.21 13.01
CA ALA A 174 -10.54 -5.83 14.32
C ALA A 174 -10.52 -7.37 14.27
N ALA A 175 -10.74 -8.00 13.10
CA ALA A 175 -10.70 -9.46 13.00
C ALA A 175 -9.28 -10.01 13.18
N SER A 176 -8.30 -9.43 12.45
CA SER A 176 -6.88 -9.77 12.50
C SER A 176 -6.12 -9.09 13.65
N ASN A 177 -6.65 -7.99 14.18
CA ASN A 177 -5.96 -7.10 15.12
C ASN A 177 -4.65 -6.52 14.55
N GLU A 178 -4.64 -6.25 13.24
CA GLU A 178 -3.54 -5.60 12.53
C GLU A 178 -4.06 -4.50 11.58
N PRO A 179 -3.22 -3.52 11.20
CA PRO A 179 -3.56 -2.59 10.13
C PRO A 179 -3.68 -3.34 8.79
N ALA A 180 -4.83 -3.19 8.13
CA ALA A 180 -5.10 -3.79 6.83
C ALA A 180 -5.62 -2.73 5.85
N ALA A 181 -5.25 -2.85 4.59
CA ALA A 181 -5.86 -2.17 3.46
C ALA A 181 -6.60 -3.22 2.62
N PHE A 182 -7.67 -2.82 1.93
CA PHE A 182 -8.49 -3.73 1.16
C PHE A 182 -8.62 -3.27 -0.28
N VAL A 183 -8.55 -4.23 -1.20
CA VAL A 183 -8.94 -4.01 -2.59
C VAL A 183 -10.18 -4.87 -2.82
N ALA A 184 -11.23 -4.29 -3.40
CA ALA A 184 -12.49 -4.98 -3.67
C ALA A 184 -12.91 -4.72 -5.13
N ALA A 185 -13.52 -5.72 -5.76
CA ALA A 185 -14.04 -5.62 -7.13
C ALA A 185 -15.32 -6.46 -7.22
N PRO A 186 -16.29 -6.06 -8.07
CA PRO A 186 -17.55 -6.76 -8.16
C PRO A 186 -17.37 -8.06 -8.95
N VAL A 187 -17.88 -9.15 -8.42
CA VAL A 187 -17.95 -10.44 -9.11
C VAL A 187 -19.28 -10.50 -9.87
N ARG A 188 -19.20 -10.72 -11.18
CA ARG A 188 -20.37 -10.81 -12.06
C ARG A 188 -20.37 -12.11 -12.83
N ASP A 189 -21.56 -12.65 -13.08
CA ASP A 189 -21.69 -13.78 -14.00
C ASP A 189 -21.52 -13.34 -15.47
N LYS A 190 -21.57 -14.32 -16.37
CA LYS A 190 -21.46 -14.12 -17.82
C LYS A 190 -22.55 -13.21 -18.42
N ASP A 191 -23.68 -13.08 -17.73
CA ASP A 191 -24.83 -12.27 -18.15
C ASP A 191 -24.81 -10.87 -17.49
N GLY A 192 -23.76 -10.58 -16.71
CA GLY A 192 -23.54 -9.29 -16.05
C GLY A 192 -24.24 -9.13 -14.71
N LYS A 193 -24.93 -10.17 -14.22
CA LYS A 193 -25.58 -10.17 -12.91
C LYS A 193 -24.52 -10.13 -11.81
N LEU A 194 -24.72 -9.23 -10.85
CA LEU A 194 -23.88 -9.14 -9.66
C LEU A 194 -24.06 -10.40 -8.81
N LEU A 195 -22.95 -11.01 -8.39
CA LEU A 195 -22.91 -12.17 -7.50
C LEU A 195 -22.44 -11.77 -6.09
N GLY A 196 -21.61 -10.73 -5.99
CA GLY A 196 -21.04 -10.20 -4.76
C GLY A 196 -19.92 -9.19 -5.02
#